data_AF-A0A2A2V3R4-F1
#
_entry.id   AF-A0A2A2V3R4-F1
#
_cell.length_a   1.000
_cell.length_b   1.000
_cell.length_c   1.000
_cell.angle_alpha   90.00
_cell.angle_beta   90.00
_cell.angle_gamma   90.00
#
_symmetry.space_group_name_H-M   'P 1'
#
loop_
_entity.id
_entity.type
_entity.pdbx_description
1 polymer ?
#
loop_
_entity_poly.entity_id
_entity_poly.type
_entity_poly.pdbx_seq_one_letter_code
_entity_poly.pdbx_strand_id
1 'polypeptide(L)'
;MVALPDGSFAQLRESVLAGIWRVRIGSEPTYEYVEVGAIPQIVQRAATELTSADFLIGAAPDGAMNVLAVLAEIRERARVWRSGMRAHVINLTLLPMSAVDMAFLQQSLGNGPVQLIFRGYGTCRVQATEVRNVWSVQYFNSLDDVILDTVEVGGVPIVALAADEDFEDSAGRLQEIMEAYLT
;
A
#
# COMPACT_ATOMS: atom_id res chain seq x y z
N MET A 1 1.65 -4.31 8.16
CA MET A 1 1.67 -3.58 9.43
C MET A 1 1.05 -2.21 9.20
N VAL A 2 0.34 -1.69 10.19
CA VAL A 2 -0.29 -0.37 10.14
C VAL A 2 0.01 0.37 11.45
N ALA A 3 0.51 1.60 11.38
CA ALA A 3 0.68 2.47 12.54
C ALA A 3 -0.67 3.02 13.02
N LEU A 4 -0.80 3.26 14.32
CA LEU A 4 -2.01 3.78 14.96
C LEU A 4 -1.75 5.14 15.62
N PRO A 5 -2.80 5.95 15.86
CA PRO A 5 -2.64 7.30 16.42
C PRO A 5 -2.00 7.35 17.81
N ASP A 6 -2.08 6.26 18.57
CA ASP A 6 -1.49 6.11 19.90
C ASP A 6 -0.01 5.67 19.87
N GLY A 7 0.59 5.58 18.66
CA GLY A 7 1.96 5.13 18.45
C GLY A 7 2.14 3.61 18.49
N SER A 8 1.06 2.84 18.70
CA SER A 8 1.09 1.39 18.57
C SER A 8 0.97 0.94 17.11
N PHE A 9 1.06 -0.37 16.86
CA PHE A 9 0.95 -0.94 15.53
C PHE A 9 -0.08 -2.07 15.49
N ALA A 10 -0.79 -2.14 14.37
CA ALA A 10 -1.61 -3.26 13.99
C ALA A 10 -0.86 -4.20 13.04
N GLN A 11 -0.95 -5.50 13.32
CA GLN A 11 -0.51 -6.55 12.42
C GLN A 11 -1.70 -7.10 11.65
N LEU A 12 -1.54 -7.17 10.34
CA LEU A 12 -2.55 -7.66 9.41
C LEU A 12 -2.04 -8.95 8.78
N ARG A 13 -2.90 -9.96 8.73
CA ARG A 13 -2.62 -11.20 8.01
C ARG A 13 -3.87 -11.67 7.28
N GLU A 14 -3.81 -11.71 5.97
CA GLU A 14 -4.84 -12.36 5.17
C GLU A 14 -4.79 -13.87 5.39
N SER A 15 -5.95 -14.50 5.38
CA SER A 15 -6.07 -15.95 5.46
C SER A 15 -5.76 -16.61 4.10
N VAL A 16 -5.92 -17.92 4.00
CA VAL A 16 -5.86 -18.64 2.70
C VAL A 16 -7.12 -18.41 1.84
N LEU A 17 -8.14 -17.79 2.44
CA LEU A 17 -9.36 -17.28 1.83
C LEU A 17 -9.19 -15.77 1.71
N ALA A 18 -9.20 -15.28 0.48
CA ALA A 18 -9.02 -13.87 0.16
C ALA A 18 -10.14 -13.03 0.80
N GLY A 19 -9.78 -11.82 1.21
CA GLY A 19 -10.73 -10.90 1.85
C GLY A 19 -11.09 -11.26 3.30
N ILE A 20 -10.55 -12.34 3.87
CA ILE A 20 -10.66 -12.65 5.31
C ILE A 20 -9.34 -12.32 6.00
N TRP A 21 -9.37 -11.35 6.91
CA TRP A 21 -8.21 -10.77 7.54
C TRP A 21 -8.21 -11.00 9.03
N ARG A 22 -7.07 -11.42 9.58
CA ARG A 22 -6.78 -11.37 11.01
C ARG A 22 -6.09 -10.05 11.33
N VAL A 23 -6.67 -9.28 12.25
CA VAL A 23 -6.13 -8.01 12.72
C VAL A 23 -5.75 -8.14 14.20
N ARG A 24 -4.50 -7.80 14.53
CA ARG A 24 -4.00 -7.77 15.92
C ARG A 24 -3.47 -6.38 16.25
N ILE A 25 -3.95 -5.79 17.33
CA ILE A 25 -3.62 -4.43 17.76
C ILE A 25 -2.92 -4.48 19.12
N GLY A 26 -1.81 -3.76 19.23
CA GLY A 26 -1.04 -3.65 20.48
C GLY A 26 -0.24 -4.89 20.81
N SER A 27 0.53 -4.80 21.90
CA SER A 27 1.30 -5.92 22.44
C SER A 27 0.63 -6.54 23.66
N GLU A 28 0.15 -5.75 24.63
CA GLU A 28 -0.56 -6.27 25.82
C GLU A 28 -1.54 -5.23 26.44
N PRO A 29 -2.84 -5.56 26.60
CA PRO A 29 -3.52 -6.72 26.01
C PRO A 29 -3.58 -6.58 24.49
N THR A 30 -3.24 -7.65 23.77
CA THR A 30 -3.46 -7.69 22.32
C THR A 30 -4.95 -7.77 22.05
N TYR A 31 -5.51 -6.77 21.35
CA TYR A 31 -6.87 -6.86 20.83
C TYR A 31 -6.83 -7.57 19.48
N GLU A 32 -7.63 -8.61 19.30
CA GLU A 32 -7.62 -9.43 18.09
C GLU A 32 -9.03 -9.63 17.56
N TYR A 33 -9.19 -9.45 16.25
CA TYR A 33 -10.45 -9.70 15.58
C TYR A 33 -10.23 -10.17 14.14
N VAL A 34 -11.30 -10.70 13.55
CA VAL A 34 -11.37 -11.05 12.13
C VAL A 34 -12.20 -10.01 11.41
N GLU A 35 -11.72 -9.55 10.26
CA GLU A 35 -12.39 -8.61 9.39
C GLU A 35 -12.60 -9.23 8.01
N VAL A 36 -13.79 -9.04 7.45
CA VAL A 36 -14.10 -9.45 6.07
C VAL A 36 -14.22 -8.19 5.22
N GLY A 37 -13.42 -8.08 4.18
CA GLY A 37 -13.41 -6.92 3.29
C GLY A 37 -12.19 -6.90 2.36
N ALA A 38 -12.27 -6.10 1.29
CA ALA A 38 -11.23 -6.08 0.25
C ALA A 38 -9.86 -5.70 0.81
N ILE A 39 -9.86 -4.85 1.83
CA ILE A 39 -8.71 -4.52 2.68
C ILE A 39 -9.26 -4.11 4.05
N PRO A 40 -8.58 -4.40 5.18
CA PRO A 40 -9.05 -3.98 6.49
C PRO A 40 -9.22 -2.45 6.58
N GLN A 41 -10.32 -1.98 7.18
CA GLN A 41 -10.66 -0.57 7.32
C GLN A 41 -9.54 0.23 7.99
N ILE A 42 -8.79 -0.40 8.90
CA ILE A 42 -7.66 0.21 9.59
C ILE A 42 -6.56 0.70 8.63
N VAL A 43 -6.38 0.02 7.48
CA VAL A 43 -5.46 0.45 6.41
C VAL A 43 -5.91 1.78 5.81
N GLN A 44 -7.19 1.87 5.44
CA GLN A 44 -7.75 3.07 4.81
C GLN A 44 -7.74 4.27 5.76
N ARG A 45 -8.11 4.03 7.03
CA ARG A 45 -8.06 5.06 8.08
C ARG A 45 -6.65 5.56 8.30
N ALA A 46 -5.69 4.68 8.53
CA ALA A 46 -4.30 5.08 8.73
C ALA A 46 -3.75 5.86 7.52
N ALA A 47 -3.98 5.37 6.30
CA ALA A 47 -3.52 6.04 5.08
C ALA A 47 -4.18 7.44 4.86
N THR A 48 -5.31 7.72 5.50
CA THR A 48 -6.02 9.01 5.39
C THR A 48 -5.72 9.94 6.57
N GLU A 49 -5.77 9.41 7.79
CA GLU A 49 -5.73 10.18 9.05
C GLU A 49 -4.30 10.43 9.54
N LEU A 50 -3.35 9.54 9.21
CA LEU A 50 -1.95 9.63 9.66
C LEU A 50 -1.01 10.12 8.54
N THR A 51 -1.55 10.67 7.46
CA THR A 51 -0.80 11.22 6.33
C THR A 51 -1.16 12.69 6.08
N SER A 52 -0.22 13.43 5.51
CA SER A 52 -0.36 14.85 5.18
C SER A 52 -1.01 15.03 3.82
N ALA A 53 -1.93 15.98 3.69
CA ALA A 53 -2.58 16.29 2.42
C ALA A 53 -1.65 16.94 1.38
N ASP A 54 -0.47 17.38 1.81
CA ASP A 54 0.51 18.07 0.99
C ASP A 54 1.92 17.88 1.57
N PHE A 55 2.94 18.17 0.76
CA PHE A 55 4.33 18.13 1.19
C PHE A 55 5.15 19.23 0.49
N LEU A 56 6.29 19.57 1.11
CA LEU A 56 7.21 20.56 0.57
C LEU A 56 8.22 19.88 -0.35
N ILE A 57 8.37 20.43 -1.55
CA ILE A 57 9.42 20.02 -2.48
C ILE A 57 10.64 20.88 -2.17
N GLY A 58 11.69 20.25 -1.64
CA GLY A 58 12.96 20.91 -1.33
C GLY A 58 13.75 21.31 -2.59
N ALA A 59 14.90 21.96 -2.38
CA ALA A 59 15.86 22.18 -3.45
C ALA A 59 16.43 20.85 -3.95
N ALA A 60 16.55 20.70 -5.27
CA ALA A 60 17.13 19.49 -5.84
C ALA A 60 18.60 19.34 -5.42
N PRO A 61 19.04 18.12 -5.05
CA PRO A 61 20.44 17.85 -4.79
C PRO A 61 21.26 17.88 -6.08
N ASP A 62 22.57 18.05 -5.94
CA ASP A 62 23.51 18.01 -7.07
C ASP A 62 23.40 16.67 -7.81
N GLY A 63 23.28 16.73 -9.14
CA GLY A 63 23.12 15.55 -10.00
C GLY A 63 21.69 15.03 -10.13
N ALA A 64 20.70 15.64 -9.47
CA ALA A 64 19.29 15.40 -9.75
C ALA A 64 18.94 15.83 -11.18
N MET A 65 18.11 15.04 -11.84
CA MET A 65 17.71 15.26 -13.23
C MET A 65 16.21 15.48 -13.34
N ASN A 66 15.42 14.48 -12.91
CA ASN A 66 13.99 14.42 -13.18
C ASN A 66 13.12 14.45 -11.92
N VAL A 67 13.71 14.32 -10.73
CA VAL A 67 12.94 14.16 -9.48
C VAL A 67 11.99 15.32 -9.18
N LEU A 68 12.38 16.58 -9.46
CA LEU A 68 11.51 17.73 -9.18
C LEU A 68 10.23 17.70 -10.01
N ALA A 69 10.32 17.28 -11.27
CA ALA A 69 9.15 17.16 -12.14
C ALA A 69 8.21 16.05 -11.65
N VAL A 70 8.78 14.90 -11.26
CA VAL A 70 8.03 13.78 -10.69
C VAL A 70 7.34 14.17 -9.37
N LEU A 71 8.05 14.83 -8.46
CA LEU A 71 7.47 15.32 -7.21
C LEU A 71 6.36 16.35 -7.43
N ALA A 72 6.55 17.27 -8.39
CA ALA A 72 5.52 18.26 -8.75
C ALA A 72 4.27 17.58 -9.31
N GLU A 73 4.43 16.58 -10.17
CA GLU A 73 3.33 15.78 -10.71
C GLU A 73 2.58 15.03 -9.59
N ILE A 74 3.31 14.33 -8.70
CA ILE A 74 2.72 13.62 -7.57
C ILE A 74 1.89 14.57 -6.70
N ARG A 75 2.46 15.71 -6.33
CA ARG A 75 1.79 16.71 -5.48
C ARG A 75 0.50 17.21 -6.11
N GLU A 76 0.55 17.57 -7.40
CA GLU A 76 -0.63 18.07 -8.12
C GLU A 76 -1.72 17.00 -8.19
N ARG A 77 -1.37 15.78 -8.60
CA ARG A 77 -2.30 14.65 -8.70
C ARG A 77 -2.91 14.30 -7.34
N ALA A 78 -2.12 14.32 -6.27
CA ALA A 78 -2.58 13.98 -4.92
C ALA A 78 -3.59 15.01 -4.38
N ARG A 79 -3.37 16.31 -4.67
CA ARG A 79 -4.25 17.41 -4.25
C ARG A 79 -5.61 17.37 -4.93
N VAL A 80 -5.66 16.99 -6.20
CA VAL A 80 -6.91 16.97 -6.98
C VAL A 80 -7.67 15.65 -6.87
N TRP A 81 -7.01 14.56 -6.48
CA TRP A 81 -7.64 13.24 -6.39
C TRP A 81 -8.81 13.23 -5.37
N ARG A 82 -9.88 12.54 -5.72
CA ARG A 82 -11.07 12.32 -4.90
C ARG A 82 -11.49 10.86 -5.02
N SER A 83 -12.18 10.35 -4.01
CA SER A 83 -12.76 9.00 -4.05
C SER A 83 -13.60 8.79 -5.32
N GLY A 84 -13.42 7.64 -5.97
CA GLY A 84 -14.03 7.31 -7.26
C GLY A 84 -13.21 7.72 -8.49
N MET A 85 -12.17 8.57 -8.35
CA MET A 85 -11.24 8.84 -9.45
C MET A 85 -10.25 7.68 -9.62
N ARG A 86 -9.93 7.34 -10.87
CA ARG A 86 -8.90 6.35 -11.20
C ARG A 86 -7.55 6.81 -10.64
N ALA A 87 -6.79 5.86 -10.08
CA ALA A 87 -5.43 6.11 -9.63
C ALA A 87 -4.52 6.51 -10.81
N HIS A 88 -3.67 7.49 -10.57
CA HIS A 88 -2.63 7.91 -11.50
C HIS A 88 -1.34 7.17 -11.19
N VAL A 89 -0.81 6.41 -12.15
CA VAL A 89 0.35 5.54 -11.95
C VAL A 89 1.56 6.14 -12.64
N ILE A 90 2.62 6.39 -11.87
CA ILE A 90 3.92 6.84 -12.35
C ILE A 90 4.87 5.64 -12.30
N ASN A 91 5.29 5.16 -13.47
CA ASN A 91 6.21 4.02 -13.58
C ASN A 91 7.66 4.50 -13.49
N LEU A 92 8.27 4.37 -12.31
CA LEU A 92 9.63 4.82 -12.05
C LEU A 92 10.67 3.97 -12.80
N THR A 93 10.40 2.69 -13.02
CA THR A 93 11.29 1.79 -13.78
C THR A 93 11.47 2.21 -15.24
N LEU A 94 10.44 2.83 -15.84
CA LEU A 94 10.49 3.32 -17.22
C LEU A 94 10.98 4.77 -17.34
N LEU A 95 11.10 5.48 -16.22
CA LEU A 95 11.58 6.85 -16.20
C LEU A 95 13.11 6.88 -16.05
N PRO A 96 13.80 7.81 -16.72
CA PRO A 96 15.24 8.01 -16.55
C PRO A 96 15.53 8.68 -15.21
N MET A 97 15.44 7.91 -14.11
CA MET A 97 15.68 8.37 -12.75
C MET A 97 17.08 7.93 -12.30
N SER A 98 17.91 8.89 -11.89
CA SER A 98 19.22 8.57 -11.29
C SER A 98 19.05 8.04 -9.87
N ALA A 99 20.11 7.43 -9.30
CA ALA A 99 20.11 7.04 -7.89
C ALA A 99 19.90 8.25 -6.95
N VAL A 100 20.39 9.43 -7.34
CA VAL A 100 20.18 10.69 -6.61
C VAL A 100 18.70 11.09 -6.65
N ASP A 101 18.06 10.98 -7.82
CA ASP A 101 16.63 11.25 -7.97
C ASP A 101 15.79 10.31 -7.09
N MET A 102 16.09 9.01 -7.10
CA MET A 102 15.35 8.01 -6.32
C MET A 102 15.50 8.23 -4.81
N ALA A 103 16.71 8.55 -4.33
CA ALA A 103 16.94 8.85 -2.92
C ALA A 103 16.19 10.11 -2.49
N PHE A 104 16.20 11.17 -3.30
CA PHE A 104 15.49 12.40 -3.00
C PHE A 104 13.97 12.23 -3.05
N LEU A 105 13.46 11.40 -3.99
CA LEU A 105 12.05 11.04 -4.08
C LEU A 105 11.58 10.33 -2.80
N GLN A 106 12.31 9.30 -2.37
CA GLN A 106 12.00 8.55 -1.15
C GLN A 106 12.05 9.43 0.09
N GLN A 107 13.06 10.30 0.20
CA GLN A 107 13.15 11.25 1.31
C GLN A 107 11.99 12.25 1.33
N SER A 108 11.56 12.73 0.15
CA SER A 108 10.49 13.73 0.04
C SER A 108 9.11 13.16 0.34
N LEU A 109 8.87 11.90 -0.04
CA LEU A 109 7.59 11.23 0.18
C LEU A 109 7.49 10.56 1.55
N GLY A 110 8.63 10.15 2.13
CA GLY A 110 8.70 9.48 3.42
C GLY A 110 8.06 8.09 3.44
N ASN A 111 8.16 7.42 4.59
CA ASN A 111 7.53 6.13 4.83
C ASN A 111 6.26 6.35 5.65
N GLY A 112 5.12 6.08 5.04
CA GLY A 112 3.82 6.28 5.66
C GLY A 112 3.44 5.20 6.67
N PRO A 113 2.21 5.29 7.20
CA PRO A 113 1.74 4.47 8.30
C PRO A 113 1.41 3.03 7.90
N VAL A 114 1.39 2.69 6.60
CA VAL A 114 0.95 1.37 6.11
C VAL A 114 2.06 0.72 5.31
N GLN A 115 2.35 -0.55 5.63
CA GLN A 115 3.19 -1.42 4.82
C GLN A 115 2.54 -2.80 4.69
N LEU A 116 2.29 -3.23 3.45
CA LEU A 116 1.72 -4.52 3.09
C LEU A 116 2.72 -5.30 2.22
N ILE A 117 2.81 -6.60 2.46
CA ILE A 117 3.66 -7.50 1.69
C ILE A 117 2.80 -8.69 1.27
N PHE A 118 2.68 -8.87 -0.04
CA PHE A 118 1.97 -9.98 -0.67
C PHE A 118 3.00 -10.97 -1.20
N ARG A 119 2.84 -12.25 -0.85
CA ARG A 119 3.76 -13.33 -1.23
C ARG A 119 2.97 -14.38 -2.00
N GLY A 120 2.71 -14.12 -3.27
CA GLY A 120 1.98 -15.00 -4.20
C GLY A 120 2.86 -15.37 -5.40
N TYR A 121 2.29 -15.35 -6.62
CA TYR A 121 3.01 -15.59 -7.89
C TYR A 121 4.12 -14.57 -8.20
N GLY A 122 4.27 -13.55 -7.37
CA GLY A 122 5.42 -12.66 -7.25
C GLY A 122 5.33 -11.95 -5.90
N THR A 123 6.46 -11.54 -5.33
CA THR A 123 6.42 -10.72 -4.12
C THR A 123 6.06 -9.30 -4.53
N CYS A 124 5.02 -8.73 -3.90
CA CYS A 124 4.64 -7.34 -4.07
C CYS A 124 4.71 -6.63 -2.71
N ARG A 125 5.29 -5.44 -2.69
CA ARG A 125 5.30 -4.55 -1.53
C ARG A 125 4.47 -3.32 -1.87
N VAL A 126 3.47 -3.07 -1.05
CA VAL A 126 2.64 -1.86 -1.11
C VAL A 126 2.88 -1.06 0.16
N GLN A 127 3.26 0.20 0.00
CA GLN A 127 3.57 1.07 1.12
C GLN A 127 2.88 2.42 0.94
N ALA A 128 2.18 2.89 1.97
CA ALA A 128 1.75 4.28 2.01
C ALA A 128 2.97 5.17 2.17
N THR A 129 2.95 6.35 1.57
CA THR A 129 3.91 7.42 1.86
C THR A 129 3.38 8.30 3.00
N GLU A 130 4.15 9.29 3.45
CA GLU A 130 3.65 10.31 4.39
C GLU A 130 2.66 11.26 3.72
N VAL A 131 2.55 11.22 2.39
CA VAL A 131 1.61 12.01 1.59
C VAL A 131 0.32 11.23 1.35
N ARG A 132 -0.80 11.86 1.68
CA ARG A 132 -2.14 11.28 1.52
C ARG A 132 -2.40 10.92 0.07
N ASN A 133 -2.99 9.75 -0.13
CA ASN A 133 -3.32 9.19 -1.45
C ASN A 133 -2.09 8.87 -2.31
N VAL A 134 -0.89 8.80 -1.75
CA VAL A 134 0.32 8.45 -2.51
C VAL A 134 0.90 7.17 -1.95
N TRP A 135 1.04 6.18 -2.82
CA TRP A 135 1.49 4.83 -2.50
C TRP A 135 2.71 4.47 -3.33
N SER A 136 3.68 3.80 -2.72
CA SER A 136 4.76 3.12 -3.43
C SER A 136 4.39 1.64 -3.59
N VAL A 137 4.47 1.15 -4.83
CA VAL A 137 4.16 -0.23 -5.18
C VAL A 137 5.35 -0.81 -5.94
N GLN A 138 5.95 -1.84 -5.36
CA GLN A 138 7.13 -2.52 -5.88
C GLN A 138 6.83 -3.99 -6.12
N TYR A 139 7.19 -4.49 -7.30
CA TYR A 139 7.12 -5.89 -7.66
C TYR A 139 8.53 -6.48 -7.76
N PHE A 140 8.68 -7.68 -7.23
CA PHE A 140 9.96 -8.37 -7.14
C PHE A 140 9.91 -9.66 -7.95
N ASN A 141 11.04 -10.03 -8.55
CA ASN A 141 11.22 -11.36 -9.13
C ASN A 141 11.50 -12.41 -8.04
N SER A 142 11.74 -13.66 -8.47
CA SER A 142 12.08 -14.78 -7.57
C SER A 142 13.46 -14.66 -6.90
N LEU A 143 14.29 -13.71 -7.33
CA LEU A 143 15.63 -13.42 -6.78
C LEU A 143 15.61 -12.17 -5.87
N ASP A 144 14.43 -11.65 -5.53
CA ASP A 144 14.23 -10.41 -4.74
C ASP A 144 14.75 -9.12 -5.42
N ASP A 145 14.96 -9.11 -6.74
CA ASP A 145 15.21 -7.87 -7.48
C ASP A 145 13.91 -7.18 -7.86
N VAL A 146 13.90 -5.84 -7.76
CA VAL A 146 12.76 -5.02 -8.20
C VAL A 146 12.66 -5.05 -9.72
N ILE A 147 11.53 -5.55 -10.24
CA ILE A 147 11.24 -5.60 -11.69
C ILE A 147 10.29 -4.49 -12.15
N LEU A 148 9.52 -3.93 -11.21
CA LEU A 148 8.62 -2.80 -11.45
C LEU A 148 8.50 -1.99 -10.17
N ASP A 149 8.81 -0.71 -10.27
CA ASP A 149 8.66 0.29 -9.20
C ASP A 149 7.73 1.39 -9.69
N THR A 150 6.67 1.64 -8.92
CA THR A 150 5.63 2.59 -9.27
C THR A 150 5.25 3.45 -8.06
N VAL A 151 4.90 4.70 -8.35
CA VAL A 151 4.14 5.55 -7.43
C VAL A 151 2.72 5.66 -7.94
N GLU A 152 1.77 5.23 -7.12
CA GLU A 152 0.35 5.30 -7.40
C GLU A 152 -0.29 6.41 -6.59
N VAL A 153 -0.88 7.37 -7.28
CA VAL A 153 -1.61 8.49 -6.69
C VAL A 153 -3.11 8.21 -6.77
N GLY A 154 -3.70 7.78 -5.66
CA GLY A 154 -5.12 7.48 -5.52
C GLY A 154 -5.46 6.77 -4.21
N GLY A 155 -6.54 5.97 -4.27
CA GLY A 155 -6.93 5.10 -3.16
C GLY A 155 -5.92 3.99 -2.90
N VAL A 156 -6.26 3.04 -2.02
CA VAL A 156 -5.44 1.84 -1.80
C VAL A 156 -5.19 1.15 -3.15
N PRO A 157 -3.93 0.79 -3.49
CA PRO A 157 -3.58 0.16 -4.75
C PRO A 157 -4.40 -1.09 -5.01
N ILE A 158 -4.82 -1.29 -6.25
CA ILE A 158 -5.71 -2.40 -6.65
C ILE A 158 -5.09 -3.75 -6.30
N VAL A 159 -3.76 -3.89 -6.42
CA VAL A 159 -3.03 -5.12 -6.07
C VAL A 159 -3.19 -5.53 -4.60
N ALA A 160 -3.58 -4.60 -3.72
CA ALA A 160 -3.82 -4.86 -2.31
C ALA A 160 -5.29 -5.14 -1.96
N LEU A 161 -6.20 -5.03 -2.93
CA LEU A 161 -7.63 -5.24 -2.74
C LEU A 161 -8.02 -6.63 -3.22
N ALA A 162 -8.72 -7.41 -2.38
CA ALA A 162 -9.42 -8.59 -2.85
C ALA A 162 -10.56 -8.16 -3.79
N ALA A 163 -10.63 -8.78 -4.97
CA ALA A 163 -11.66 -8.54 -5.97
C ALA A 163 -12.95 -9.31 -5.65
N ASP A 164 -14.05 -8.96 -6.32
CA ASP A 164 -15.33 -9.65 -6.13
C ASP A 164 -15.22 -11.14 -6.47
N GLU A 165 -14.45 -11.49 -7.50
CA GLU A 165 -14.17 -12.88 -7.89
C GLU A 165 -13.39 -13.64 -6.80
N ASP A 166 -12.49 -12.96 -6.08
CA ASP A 166 -11.73 -13.56 -4.98
C ASP A 166 -12.66 -13.87 -3.78
N PHE A 167 -13.68 -13.03 -3.54
CA PHE A 167 -14.70 -13.28 -2.52
C PHE A 167 -15.58 -14.47 -2.88
N GLU A 168 -16.01 -14.57 -4.14
CA GLU A 168 -16.82 -15.68 -4.62
C GLU A 168 -16.08 -17.02 -4.49
N ASP A 169 -14.81 -17.09 -4.92
CA ASP A 169 -13.97 -18.29 -4.75
C ASP A 169 -13.78 -18.63 -3.26
N SER A 170 -13.48 -17.63 -2.44
CA SER A 170 -13.28 -17.81 -1.00
C SER A 170 -14.55 -18.30 -0.29
N ALA A 171 -15.73 -17.83 -0.71
CA ALA A 171 -17.00 -18.30 -0.18
C ALA A 171 -17.25 -19.78 -0.53
N GLY A 172 -16.99 -20.19 -1.77
CA GLY A 172 -17.10 -21.59 -2.19
C GLY A 172 -16.14 -22.49 -1.41
N ARG A 173 -14.86 -22.10 -1.34
CA ARG A 173 -13.85 -22.85 -0.58
C ARG A 173 -14.16 -22.95 0.91
N LEU A 174 -14.75 -21.91 1.49
CA LEU A 174 -15.18 -21.95 2.89
C LEU A 174 -16.31 -22.96 3.11
N GLN A 175 -17.29 -23.04 2.19
CA GLN A 175 -18.37 -24.03 2.26
C GLN A 175 -17.82 -25.45 2.21
N GLU A 176 -16.89 -25.74 1.31
CA GLU A 176 -16.22 -27.04 1.22
C GLU A 176 -15.51 -27.42 2.54
N ILE A 177 -14.80 -26.46 3.15
CA ILE A 177 -14.13 -26.67 4.45
C ILE A 177 -15.17 -26.96 5.55
N MET A 178 -16.29 -26.22 5.57
CA MET A 178 -17.35 -26.43 6.55
C MET A 178 -17.97 -27.83 6.40
N GLU A 179 -18.27 -28.26 5.18
CA GLU A 179 -18.81 -29.61 4.92
C GLU A 179 -17.85 -30.71 5.35
N ALA A 180 -16.55 -30.53 5.13
CA ALA A 180 -15.54 -31.54 5.46
C ALA A 180 -15.27 -31.69 6.96
N TYR A 181 -15.46 -30.64 7.77
CA TYR A 181 -15.02 -30.59 9.18
C TYR A 181 -16.14 -30.33 10.19
N LEU A 182 -17.32 -29.87 9.78
CA LEU A 182 -18.45 -29.56 10.66
C LEU A 182 -19.65 -30.51 10.45
N THR A 183 -19.47 -31.56 9.66
CA THR A 183 -20.44 -32.64 9.44
C THR A 183 -19.91 -33.95 10.02
#